data_AF-A0A7T5EV90-F1
#
_entry.id   AF-A0A7T5EV90-F1
#
_cell.length_a   1.000
_cell.length_b   1.000
_cell.length_c   1.000
_cell.angle_alpha   90.00
_cell.angle_beta   90.00
_cell.angle_gamma   90.00
#
_symmetry.space_group_name_H-M   'P 1'
#
loop_
_entity.id
_entity.type
_entity.pdbx_description
1 polymer ?
#
loop_
_entity_poly.entity_id
_entity_poly.type
_entity_poly.pdbx_seq_one_letter_code
_entity_poly.pdbx_strand_id
1 'polypeptide(L)' 'MDSNSGEVYLLEYKLSDETQVFLRFNNINDRDGCHISLDMYKAQLGPVTQAVLQRILNKFSGEVVTS' A
#
# COMPACT_ATOMS: atom_id res chain seq x y z
N MET A 1 26.16 -18.99 -2.17
CA MET A 1 25.74 -17.72 -2.81
C MET A 1 24.25 -17.83 -2.92
N ASP A 2 23.55 -17.34 -1.91
CA ASP A 2 22.10 -17.47 -1.85
C ASP A 2 21.52 -16.55 -2.91
N SER A 3 20.84 -17.14 -3.89
CA SER A 3 19.98 -16.44 -4.83
C SER A 3 18.87 -15.79 -4.02
N ASN A 4 19.10 -14.56 -3.54
CA ASN A 4 18.08 -13.76 -2.90
C ASN A 4 17.06 -13.37 -3.98
N SER A 5 16.09 -14.26 -4.22
CA SER A 5 14.87 -13.93 -4.95
C SER A 5 14.17 -12.87 -4.11
N GLY A 6 14.42 -11.59 -4.43
CA GLY A 6 13.98 -10.45 -3.63
C GLY A 6 12.53 -10.59 -3.19
N GLU A 7 12.32 -10.81 -1.90
CA GLU A 7 11.01 -11.06 -1.35
C GLU A 7 10.13 -9.84 -1.57
N VAL A 8 8.98 -10.06 -2.22
CA VAL A 8 8.01 -9.02 -2.50
C VAL A 8 6.92 -9.08 -1.47
N TYR A 9 6.63 -7.95 -0.83
CA TYR A 9 5.55 -7.83 0.14
C TYR A 9 4.33 -7.20 -0.52
N LEU A 10 3.19 -7.88 -0.43
CA LEU A 10 1.94 -7.42 -0.99
C LEU A 10 1.00 -6.89 0.12
N LEU A 11 0.22 -5.87 -0.24
CA LEU A 11 -0.91 -5.38 0.52
C LEU A 11 -2.13 -5.28 -0.39
N GLU A 12 -3.18 -5.99 -0.03
CA GLU A 12 -4.49 -5.84 -0.63
C GLU A 12 -5.26 -4.76 0.13
N TYR A 13 -5.87 -3.81 -0.60
CA TYR A 13 -6.61 -2.71 0.00
C TYR A 13 -7.86 -2.36 -0.81
N LYS A 14 -8.97 -2.07 -0.12
CA LYS A 14 -10.22 -1.63 -0.73
C LYS A 14 -10.42 -0.13 -0.56
N LEU A 15 -10.52 0.58 -1.68
CA LEU A 15 -10.80 2.01 -1.71
C LEU A 15 -12.25 2.32 -1.37
N SER A 16 -12.54 3.61 -1.14
CA SER A 16 -13.88 4.06 -0.77
C SER A 16 -14.95 3.88 -1.86
N ASP A 17 -14.53 3.74 -3.11
CA ASP A 17 -15.40 3.45 -4.25
C ASP A 17 -15.53 1.93 -4.51
N GLU A 18 -15.16 1.12 -3.51
CA GLU A 18 -15.14 -0.35 -3.57
C GLU A 18 -14.10 -0.94 -4.53
N THR A 19 -13.25 -0.12 -5.15
CA THR A 19 -12.15 -0.61 -5.99
C THR A 19 -11.13 -1.37 -5.14
N GLN A 20 -10.85 -2.61 -5.53
CA GLN A 20 -9.79 -3.42 -4.94
C GLN A 20 -8.46 -3.10 -5.63
N VAL A 21 -7.41 -2.85 -4.85
CA VAL A 21 -6.05 -2.64 -5.36
C VAL A 21 -5.05 -3.54 -4.65
N PHE A 22 -4.03 -3.98 -5.39
CA PHE A 22 -2.86 -4.65 -4.84
C PHE A 22 -1.67 -3.70 -4.88
N LEU A 23 -0.99 -3.56 -3.74
CA LEU A 23 0.20 -2.73 -3.60
C LEU A 23 1.41 -3.63 -3.40
N ARG A 24 2.51 -3.30 -4.08
CA ARG A 24 3.78 -4.03 -4.03
C ARG A 24 4.85 -3.21 -3.34
N PHE A 25 5.60 -3.86 -2.48
CA PHE A 25 6.74 -3.29 -1.77
C PHE A 25 7.93 -4.26 -1.81
N ASN A 26 9.13 -3.70 -1.82
CA ASN A 26 10.38 -4.47 -1.72
C ASN A 26 10.88 -4.59 -0.26
N ASN A 27 10.12 -4.06 0.70
CA ASN A 27 10.47 -3.98 2.12
C ASN A 27 9.20 -4.13 2.97
N ILE A 28 9.23 -5.02 3.96
CA ILE A 28 8.09 -5.26 4.86
C ILE A 28 7.73 -4.03 5.71
N ASN A 29 8.72 -3.25 6.13
CA ASN A 29 8.48 -2.05 6.94
C ASN A 29 7.72 -0.99 6.14
N ASP A 30 8.00 -0.88 4.85
CA ASP A 30 7.28 0.03 3.96
C ASP A 30 5.84 -0.41 3.73
N ARG A 31 5.63 -1.72 3.53
CA ARG A 31 4.30 -2.32 3.42
C ARG A 31 3.46 -2.09 4.67
N ASP A 32 4.02 -2.38 5.85
CA ASP A 32 3.32 -2.23 7.13
C ASP A 32 3.08 -0.76 7.48
N GLY A 33 4.07 0.10 7.25
CA GLY A 33 3.94 1.55 7.43
C GLY A 33 2.86 2.15 6.52
N CYS A 34 2.79 1.70 5.27
CA CYS A 34 1.73 2.10 4.34
C CYS A 34 0.36 1.66 4.84
N HIS A 35 0.20 0.40 5.27
CA HIS A 35 -1.07 -0.13 5.78
C HIS A 35 -1.56 0.67 6.99
N ILE A 36 -0.70 0.87 7.99
CA ILE A 36 -1.03 1.64 9.20
C ILE A 36 -1.44 3.06 8.83
N SER A 37 -0.71 3.71 7.91
CA SER A 37 -1.00 5.09 7.49
C SER A 37 -2.35 5.22 6.79
N LEU A 38 -2.73 4.23 5.96
CA LEU A 38 -4.04 4.19 5.30
C LEU A 38 -5.18 4.05 6.32
N ASP A 39 -5.02 3.15 7.29
CA ASP A 39 -6.02 2.94 8.34
C ASP A 39 -6.14 4.15 9.28
N MET A 40 -5.03 4.77 9.65
CA MET A 40 -5.04 6.00 10.43
C MET A 40 -5.73 7.14 9.67
N TYR A 41 -5.44 7.32 8.38
CA TYR A 41 -6.13 8.30 7.55
C TYR A 41 -7.63 8.03 7.52
N LYS A 42 -8.02 6.76 7.27
CA LYS A 42 -9.42 6.35 7.20
C LYS A 42 -10.18 6.67 8.49
N ALA A 43 -9.57 6.37 9.63
CA ALA A 43 -10.16 6.57 10.95
C ALA A 43 -10.31 8.06 11.32
N GLN A 44 -9.38 8.92 10.89
CA GLN A 44 -9.30 10.31 11.36
C GLN A 44 -9.81 11.35 10.36
N LEU A 45 -9.62 11.11 9.06
CA LEU A 45 -9.80 12.11 8.00
C LEU A 45 -10.88 11.71 6.97
N GLY A 46 -11.32 10.45 7.00
CA GLY A 46 -12.41 9.95 6.16
C GLY A 46 -11.94 9.05 5.01
N PRO A 47 -12.75 8.89 3.94
CA PRO A 47 -12.57 7.85 2.96
C PRO A 47 -11.21 7.90 2.23
N VAL A 48 -10.62 6.72 1.99
CA VAL A 48 -9.40 6.56 1.19
C VAL A 48 -9.78 6.43 -0.29
N THR A 49 -9.61 7.53 -1.03
CA THR A 49 -9.75 7.57 -2.49
C THR A 49 -8.43 7.22 -3.17
N GLN A 50 -8.46 7.02 -4.49
CA GLN A 50 -7.23 6.82 -5.29
C GLN A 50 -6.20 7.95 -5.07
N ALA A 51 -6.64 9.20 -4.97
CA ALA A 51 -5.73 10.33 -4.75
C ALA A 51 -5.06 10.28 -3.36
N VAL A 52 -5.80 9.84 -2.34
CA VAL A 52 -5.26 9.65 -0.99
C VAL A 52 -4.28 8.48 -0.96
N LEU A 53 -4.67 7.35 -1.56
CA LEU A 53 -3.82 6.17 -1.71
C LEU A 53 -2.46 6.56 -2.30
N GLN A 54 -2.45 7.23 -3.46
CA GLN A 54 -1.22 7.62 -4.14
C GLN A 54 -0.33 8.51 -3.26
N ARG A 55 -0.91 9.46 -2.53
CA ARG A 55 -0.15 10.34 -1.63
C ARG A 55 0.50 9.59 -0.48
N ILE A 56 -0.19 8.60 0.09
CA ILE A 56 0.35 7.79 1.19
C ILE A 56 1.39 6.81 0.63
N LEU A 57 1.06 6.10 -0.45
CA LEU A 57 1.93 5.11 -1.10
C LEU A 57 3.29 5.69 -1.49
N ASN A 58 3.33 6.92 -2.01
CA ASN A 58 4.58 7.61 -2.38
C ASN A 58 5.54 7.84 -1.20
N LYS A 59 5.09 7.75 0.05
CA LYS A 59 5.95 7.85 1.23
C LYS A 59 6.66 6.54 1.57
N PHE A 60 6.18 5.42 1.03
CA PHE A 60 6.61 4.07 1.37
C PHE A 60 7.18 3.32 0.16
N SER A 61 7.61 4.03 -0.89
CA SER A 61 8.24 3.43 -2.09
C SER A 61 7.45 2.26 -2.70
N GLY A 62 6.11 2.28 -2.56
CA GLY A 62 5.25 1.22 -3.03
C GLY A 62 4.69 1.50 -4.43
N GLU A 63 4.23 0.45 -5.09
CA GLU A 63 3.67 0.52 -6.44
C GLU A 63 2.29 -0.15 -6.47
N VAL A 64 1.36 0.41 -7.25
CA VAL A 64 0.10 -0.29 -7.55
C VAL A 64 0.39 -1.36 -8.60
N VAL A 65 -0.01 -2.60 -8.31
CA VAL A 65 -0.03 -3.69 -9.29
C VAL A 65 -1.47 -3.82 -9.76
N THR A 66 -1.75 -3.29 -10.95
CA THR A 66 -3.03 -3.53 -11.61
C THR A 66 -3.15 -5.00 -11.98
N SER A 67 -4.32 -5.58 -11.75
CA SER A 67 -4.74 -6.86 -12.37
C SER A 67 -4.82 -6.73 -13.88
#